data_AF-A0A3B8ZIP3-F1
#
_entry.id   AF-A0A3B8ZIP3-F1
#
_cell.length_a   1.000
_cell.length_b   1.000
_cell.length_c   1.000
_cell.angle_alpha   90.00
_cell.angle_beta   90.00
_cell.angle_gamma   90.00
#
_symmetry.space_group_name_H-M   'P 1'
#
loop_
_entity.id
_entity.type
_entity.pdbx_description
1 polymer ?
#
loop_
_entity_poly.entity_id
_entity_poly.type
_entity_poly.pdbx_seq_one_letter_code
_entity_poly.pdbx_strand_id
1 'polypeptide(L)'
;MSRHMNSVLKLLAILLTIQFSASAFALDPPAGFVALFNGQNLAGWHGCPHLDPDKWEEVDQAQRDKWNEDMRQHWTVQDGALVNDGHGVYLTTDQEYGDIEFWIEYKTVPKADSGIYLRSTPQVQIWDSTEKEKFKVGADKGSGGLWNNSPSAAGKDPLVLADKPFGQWN
;
A
#
# COMPACT_ATOMS: atom_id res chain seq x y z
N MET A 1 44.51 17.20 -52.27
CA MET A 1 44.14 15.82 -51.86
C MET A 1 44.71 15.57 -50.46
N SER A 2 43.95 14.85 -49.63
CA SER A 2 44.25 14.42 -48.24
C SER A 2 44.12 15.52 -47.15
N ARG A 3 43.00 15.73 -46.43
CA ARG A 3 42.24 14.93 -45.43
C ARG A 3 43.02 14.60 -44.14
N HIS A 4 42.80 15.37 -43.07
CA HIS A 4 42.76 15.01 -41.63
C HIS A 4 41.78 16.02 -41.01
N MET A 5 40.51 15.76 -40.63
CA MET A 5 39.87 14.78 -39.74
C MET A 5 40.46 14.76 -38.32
N ASN A 6 39.69 15.33 -37.38
CA ASN A 6 39.61 15.10 -35.92
C ASN A 6 39.08 16.40 -35.26
N SER A 7 38.15 16.45 -34.33
CA SER A 7 37.29 15.46 -33.69
C SER A 7 36.13 16.24 -33.07
N VAL A 8 34.88 15.88 -33.38
CA VAL A 8 33.70 16.49 -32.75
C VAL A 8 33.57 15.87 -31.36
N LEU A 9 33.87 16.66 -30.33
CA LEU A 9 33.69 16.28 -28.93
C LEU A 9 32.19 16.15 -28.66
N LYS A 10 31.66 14.92 -28.69
CA LYS A 10 30.30 14.63 -28.23
C LYS A 10 30.32 14.60 -26.70
N LEU A 11 29.88 15.69 -26.08
CA LEU A 11 29.58 15.72 -24.65
C LEU A 11 28.31 14.87 -24.41
N LEU A 12 28.50 13.65 -23.94
CA LEU A 12 27.40 12.81 -23.48
C LEU A 12 27.02 13.29 -22.07
N ALA A 13 25.97 14.11 -21.97
CA ALA A 13 25.39 14.45 -20.67
C ALA A 13 24.71 13.21 -20.12
N ILE A 14 25.36 12.53 -19.18
CA ILE A 14 24.75 11.44 -18.40
C ILE A 14 23.78 12.12 -17.44
N LEU A 15 22.49 12.11 -17.80
CA LEU A 15 21.41 12.49 -16.90
C LEU A 15 21.31 11.37 -15.85
N LEU A 16 21.97 11.56 -14.71
CA LEU A 16 21.85 10.66 -13.58
C LEU A 16 20.45 10.85 -12.98
N THR A 17 19.48 10.08 -13.47
CA THR A 17 18.18 9.95 -12.82
C THR A 17 18.42 9.27 -11.48
N ILE A 18 18.45 10.05 -10.40
CA ILE A 18 18.37 9.52 -9.04
C ILE A 18 16.97 8.93 -8.91
N GLN A 19 16.81 7.66 -9.27
CA GLN A 19 15.66 6.87 -8.85
C GLN A 19 15.80 6.72 -7.35
N PHE A 20 15.09 7.56 -6.61
CA PHE A 20 14.89 7.40 -5.19
C PHE A 20 14.17 6.06 -5.00
N SER A 21 14.91 5.02 -4.62
CA SER A 21 14.32 3.76 -4.19
C SER A 21 13.47 4.08 -2.97
N ALA A 22 12.14 3.99 -3.11
CA ALA A 22 11.16 4.17 -2.04
C ALA A 22 11.36 3.18 -0.86
N SER A 23 12.33 2.26 -0.98
CA SER A 23 12.65 1.24 0.01
C SER A 23 13.45 1.74 1.23
N ALA A 24 13.89 3.00 1.28
CA ALA A 24 14.74 3.49 2.38
C ALA A 24 13.98 3.63 3.72
N PHE A 25 12.71 4.05 3.71
CA PHE A 25 11.95 4.30 4.94
C PHE A 25 11.56 3.03 5.70
N ALA A 26 11.31 1.93 4.99
CA ALA A 26 10.89 0.68 5.64
C ALA A 26 12.01 0.08 6.51
N LEU A 27 13.28 0.36 6.20
CA LEU A 27 14.43 -0.23 6.89
C LEU A 27 15.08 0.70 7.92
N ASP A 28 14.88 2.01 7.80
CA ASP A 28 15.40 3.03 8.72
C ASP A 28 14.27 4.01 9.10
N PRO A 29 13.38 3.60 10.02
CA PRO A 29 12.24 4.41 10.40
C PRO A 29 12.70 5.68 11.14
N PRO A 30 11.97 6.80 11.03
CA PRO A 30 12.27 8.01 11.79
C PRO A 30 12.32 7.74 13.30
N ALA A 31 13.04 8.59 14.04
CA ALA A 31 13.13 8.47 15.49
C ALA A 31 11.72 8.42 16.13
N GLY A 32 11.46 7.40 16.94
CA GLY A 32 10.16 7.15 17.58
C GLY A 32 9.23 6.21 16.80
N PHE A 33 9.56 5.87 15.55
CA PHE A 33 8.84 4.89 14.76
C PHE A 33 9.52 3.52 14.82
N VAL A 34 8.72 2.47 14.65
CA VAL A 34 9.20 1.09 14.48
C VAL A 34 8.80 0.65 13.07
N ALA A 35 9.72 -0.02 12.37
CA ALA A 35 9.45 -0.56 11.05
C ALA A 35 8.44 -1.70 11.14
N LEU A 36 7.28 -1.53 10.49
CA LEU A 36 6.26 -2.57 10.40
C LEU A 36 6.57 -3.61 9.31
N PHE A 37 7.18 -3.15 8.22
CA PHE A 37 7.59 -4.00 7.11
C PHE A 37 9.11 -4.08 7.04
N ASN A 38 9.64 -5.29 6.94
CA ASN A 38 11.08 -5.54 6.96
C ASN A 38 11.78 -5.37 5.60
N GLY A 39 11.07 -4.93 4.56
CA GLY A 39 11.62 -4.71 3.22
C GLY A 39 11.94 -5.98 2.42
N GLN A 40 11.79 -7.18 3.00
CA GLN A 40 12.35 -8.42 2.44
C GLN A 40 11.30 -9.51 2.23
N ASN A 41 10.41 -9.72 3.19
CA ASN A 41 9.45 -10.82 3.18
C ASN A 41 8.24 -10.52 4.07
N LEU A 42 7.32 -11.49 4.15
CA LEU A 42 6.07 -11.36 4.91
C LEU A 42 6.22 -11.72 6.40
N ALA A 43 7.43 -11.84 6.95
CA ALA A 43 7.59 -12.10 8.38
C ALA A 43 7.01 -10.94 9.21
N GLY A 44 6.29 -11.26 10.28
CA GLY A 44 5.52 -10.30 11.07
C GLY A 44 4.09 -10.07 10.55
N TRP A 45 3.67 -10.86 9.55
CA TRP A 45 2.32 -10.80 8.98
C TRP A 45 1.70 -12.19 8.87
N HIS A 46 0.37 -12.23 8.99
CA HIS A 46 -0.46 -13.40 8.73
C HIS A 46 -1.66 -13.05 7.85
N GLY A 47 -2.27 -14.08 7.26
CA GLY A 47 -3.46 -13.97 6.46
C GLY A 47 -4.71 -13.96 7.33
N CYS A 48 -5.57 -12.97 7.13
CA CYS A 48 -6.88 -12.91 7.77
C CYS A 48 -7.92 -12.34 6.79
N PRO A 49 -9.04 -13.03 6.53
CA PRO A 49 -10.13 -12.46 5.75
C PRO A 49 -10.85 -11.38 6.58
N HIS A 50 -11.95 -10.85 6.05
CA HIS A 50 -12.86 -10.06 6.87
C HIS A 50 -13.40 -10.93 8.02
N LEU A 51 -12.98 -10.63 9.24
CA LEU A 51 -13.30 -11.35 10.46
C LEU A 51 -13.59 -10.33 11.57
N ASP A 52 -14.59 -10.64 12.39
CA ASP A 52 -14.78 -9.96 13.67
C ASP A 52 -13.55 -10.24 14.57
N PRO A 53 -12.78 -9.21 14.99
CA PRO A 53 -11.54 -9.43 15.75
C PRO A 53 -11.76 -10.27 17.01
N ASP A 54 -12.92 -10.18 17.66
CA ASP A 54 -13.24 -10.95 18.87
C ASP A 54 -13.31 -12.46 18.61
N LYS A 55 -13.45 -12.86 17.34
CA LYS A 55 -13.54 -14.28 16.93
C LYS A 55 -12.19 -14.86 16.51
N TRP A 56 -11.12 -14.08 16.50
CA TRP A 56 -9.80 -14.58 16.08
C TRP A 56 -9.37 -15.82 16.89
N GLU A 57 -9.58 -15.79 18.20
CA GLU A 57 -9.22 -16.90 19.10
C GLU A 57 -10.07 -18.17 18.90
N GLU A 58 -11.22 -18.05 18.24
CA GLU A 58 -12.05 -19.20 17.87
C GLU A 58 -11.56 -19.91 16.60
N VAL A 59 -10.72 -19.25 15.80
CA VAL A 59 -10.19 -19.81 14.55
C VAL A 59 -9.11 -20.84 14.87
N ASP A 60 -9.35 -22.09 14.49
CA ASP A 60 -8.36 -23.15 14.69
C ASP A 60 -7.11 -22.97 13.81
N GLN A 61 -6.03 -23.63 14.21
CA GLN A 61 -4.74 -23.53 13.51
C GLN A 61 -4.83 -23.97 12.04
N ALA A 62 -5.64 -24.99 11.72
CA ALA A 62 -5.75 -25.49 10.36
C ALA A 62 -6.40 -24.45 9.43
N GLN A 63 -7.34 -23.66 9.94
CA GLN A 63 -7.95 -22.57 9.20
C GLN A 63 -7.02 -21.36 9.07
N ARG A 64 -6.26 -21.02 10.13
CA ARG A 64 -5.20 -20.00 10.06
C ARG A 64 -4.12 -20.37 9.03
N ASP A 65 -3.73 -21.65 8.97
CA ASP A 65 -2.75 -22.15 8.00
C ASP A 65 -3.25 -22.02 6.55
N LYS A 66 -4.54 -22.28 6.30
CA LYS A 66 -5.16 -22.07 4.98
C LYS A 66 -5.15 -20.60 4.57
N TRP A 67 -5.47 -19.69 5.49
CA TRP A 67 -5.40 -18.26 5.20
C TRP A 67 -3.98 -17.78 4.98
N ASN A 68 -3.01 -18.29 5.74
CA ASN A 68 -1.60 -18.00 5.51
C ASN A 68 -1.10 -18.53 4.16
N GLU A 69 -1.62 -19.67 3.69
CA GLU A 69 -1.33 -20.19 2.36
C GLU A 69 -1.90 -19.31 1.25
N ASP A 70 -3.17 -18.92 1.37
CA ASP A 70 -3.83 -17.99 0.45
C ASP A 70 -3.13 -16.62 0.41
N MET A 71 -2.76 -16.08 1.58
CA MET A 71 -1.95 -14.87 1.70
C MET A 71 -0.64 -14.98 0.92
N ARG A 72 0.11 -16.08 1.05
CA ARG A 72 1.38 -16.28 0.35
C ARG A 72 1.23 -16.42 -1.16
N GLN A 73 0.04 -16.77 -1.66
CA GLN A 73 -0.23 -16.84 -3.10
C GLN A 73 -0.45 -15.46 -3.70
N HIS A 74 -1.01 -14.52 -2.92
CA HIS A 74 -1.50 -13.23 -3.42
C HIS A 74 -0.72 -12.01 -2.92
N TRP A 75 0.09 -12.16 -1.86
CA TRP A 75 0.99 -11.12 -1.37
C TRP A 75 2.44 -11.47 -1.67
N THR A 76 3.15 -10.52 -2.27
CA THR A 76 4.56 -10.67 -2.63
C THR A 76 5.35 -9.43 -2.22
N VAL A 77 6.67 -9.58 -2.09
CA VAL A 77 7.59 -8.45 -1.97
C VAL A 77 8.23 -8.21 -3.32
N GLN A 78 8.03 -7.01 -3.88
CA GLN A 78 8.63 -6.59 -5.15
C GLN A 78 9.23 -5.20 -4.97
N ASP A 79 10.49 -5.03 -5.37
CA ASP A 79 11.24 -3.77 -5.25
C ASP A 79 11.17 -3.12 -3.84
N GLY A 80 11.15 -3.95 -2.80
CA GLY A 80 11.06 -3.49 -1.41
C GLY A 80 9.69 -2.95 -1.02
N ALA A 81 8.62 -3.35 -1.71
CA ALA A 81 7.24 -3.02 -1.39
C ALA A 81 6.38 -4.29 -1.29
N LEU A 82 5.35 -4.24 -0.44
CA LEU A 82 4.28 -5.23 -0.38
C LEU A 82 3.35 -5.03 -1.59
N VAL A 83 3.14 -6.07 -2.38
CA VAL A 83 2.31 -6.04 -3.60
C VAL A 83 1.25 -7.13 -3.51
N ASN A 84 -0.01 -6.74 -3.69
CA ASN A 84 -1.14 -7.64 -3.84
C ASN A 84 -1.63 -7.64 -5.29
N ASP A 85 -2.09 -8.79 -5.77
CA ASP A 85 -2.58 -8.99 -7.14
C ASP A 85 -4.09 -8.73 -7.32
N GLY A 86 -4.78 -8.29 -6.27
CA GLY A 86 -6.23 -8.06 -6.23
C GLY A 86 -7.03 -9.23 -5.68
N HIS A 87 -6.37 -10.28 -5.20
CA HIS A 87 -7.01 -11.48 -4.67
C HIS A 87 -6.50 -11.85 -3.26
N GLY A 88 -7.15 -12.88 -2.70
CA GLY A 88 -6.78 -13.46 -1.42
C GLY A 88 -7.25 -12.70 -0.18
N VAL A 89 -6.84 -13.23 0.97
CA VAL A 89 -7.05 -12.64 2.29
C VAL A 89 -6.21 -11.38 2.50
N TYR A 90 -6.56 -10.60 3.52
CA TYR A 90 -5.80 -9.42 3.89
C TYR A 90 -4.46 -9.80 4.53
N LEU A 91 -3.47 -8.94 4.32
CA LEU A 91 -2.21 -8.99 5.04
C LEU A 91 -2.37 -8.27 6.39
N THR A 92 -2.33 -9.04 7.49
CA THR A 92 -2.59 -8.55 8.84
C THR A 92 -1.34 -8.66 9.69
N THR A 93 -1.07 -7.66 10.53
CA THR A 93 0.12 -7.64 11.39
C THR A 93 0.01 -8.72 12.47
N ASP A 94 1.09 -9.44 12.75
CA ASP A 94 1.13 -10.39 13.88
C ASP A 94 1.03 -9.67 15.23
N GLN A 95 1.49 -8.42 15.27
CA GLN A 95 1.40 -7.56 16.46
C GLN A 95 0.07 -6.80 16.46
N GLU A 96 -0.46 -6.61 17.66
CA GLU A 96 -1.58 -5.71 17.91
C GLU A 96 -1.07 -4.33 18.35
N TYR A 97 -1.80 -3.30 17.96
CA TYR A 97 -1.43 -1.92 18.23
C TYR A 97 -2.61 -1.15 18.85
N GLY A 98 -2.31 -0.37 19.88
CA GLY A 98 -3.26 0.51 20.55
C GLY A 98 -3.39 1.85 19.83
N ASP A 99 -3.11 2.94 20.55
CA ASP A 99 -3.02 4.27 19.95
C ASP A 99 -1.66 4.41 19.27
N ILE A 100 -1.66 4.79 17.99
CA ILE A 100 -0.46 4.85 17.15
C ILE A 100 -0.45 6.08 16.25
N GLU A 101 0.75 6.50 15.88
CA GLU A 101 1.01 7.25 14.66
C GLU A 101 1.46 6.25 13.59
N PHE A 102 0.78 6.24 12.44
CA PHE A 102 1.06 5.28 11.37
C PHE A 102 1.50 6.01 10.10
N TRP A 103 2.69 5.64 9.60
CA TRP A 103 3.24 6.16 8.36
C TRP A 103 3.26 5.06 7.31
N ILE A 104 2.61 5.33 6.18
CA ILE A 104 2.62 4.46 5.00
C ILE A 104 2.70 5.30 3.73
N GLU A 105 3.40 4.78 2.73
CA GLU A 105 3.25 5.19 1.33
C GLU A 105 2.51 4.09 0.59
N TYR A 106 1.61 4.46 -0.31
CA TYR A 106 0.90 3.49 -1.14
C TYR A 106 0.87 3.90 -2.61
N LYS A 107 0.77 2.90 -3.48
CA LYS A 107 0.62 3.09 -4.92
C LYS A 107 -0.62 2.32 -5.36
N THR A 108 -1.46 2.99 -6.14
CA THR A 108 -2.69 2.39 -6.67
C THR A 108 -2.65 2.32 -8.20
N VAL A 109 -3.52 1.50 -8.76
CA VAL A 109 -3.68 1.23 -10.19
C VAL A 109 -5.15 1.36 -10.59
N PRO A 110 -5.47 1.48 -11.89
CA PRO A 110 -6.87 1.54 -12.32
C PRO A 110 -7.67 0.33 -11.82
N LYS A 111 -8.91 0.59 -11.40
CA LYS A 111 -9.87 -0.38 -10.83
C LYS A 111 -9.46 -1.03 -9.50
N ALA A 112 -8.35 -0.61 -8.89
CA ALA A 112 -7.99 -1.10 -7.57
C ALA A 112 -9.01 -0.64 -6.51
N ASP A 113 -9.22 -1.50 -5.52
CA ASP A 113 -9.99 -1.23 -4.32
C ASP A 113 -9.28 -1.92 -3.15
N SER A 114 -8.75 -1.12 -2.24
CA SER A 114 -7.89 -1.55 -1.15
C SER A 114 -8.11 -0.60 0.03
N GLY A 115 -7.37 -0.79 1.10
CA GLY A 115 -7.41 0.12 2.22
C GLY A 115 -6.66 -0.42 3.42
N ILE A 116 -6.53 0.42 4.43
CA ILE A 116 -5.87 0.08 5.69
C ILE A 116 -6.93 0.03 6.78
N TYR A 117 -7.16 -1.14 7.34
CA TYR A 117 -8.03 -1.27 8.51
C TYR A 117 -7.26 -0.92 9.78
N LEU A 118 -7.67 0.15 10.46
CA LEU A 118 -7.10 0.56 11.73
C LEU A 118 -7.78 -0.23 12.85
N ARG A 119 -7.07 -1.23 13.41
CA ARG A 119 -7.61 -2.15 14.43
C ARG A 119 -8.93 -2.79 13.98
N SER A 120 -8.90 -3.39 12.78
CA SER A 120 -10.05 -4.04 12.11
C SER A 120 -11.17 -3.12 11.63
N THR A 121 -11.40 -1.95 12.23
CA THR A 121 -12.35 -0.92 11.75
C THR A 121 -12.08 0.42 12.46
N PRO A 122 -12.07 1.56 11.75
CA PRO A 122 -12.48 1.74 10.34
C PRO A 122 -11.36 1.50 9.32
N GLN A 123 -11.76 1.32 8.06
CA GLN A 123 -10.87 1.30 6.90
C GLN A 123 -10.57 2.72 6.41
N VAL A 124 -9.29 3.06 6.26
CA VAL A 124 -8.82 4.18 5.44
C VAL A 124 -8.82 3.71 3.99
N GLN A 125 -9.69 4.28 3.16
CA GLN A 125 -9.97 3.77 1.82
C GLN A 125 -8.87 4.13 0.80
N ILE A 126 -8.56 3.19 -0.10
CA ILE A 126 -7.69 3.39 -1.27
C ILE A 126 -8.39 2.81 -2.49
N TRP A 127 -8.69 3.62 -3.50
CA TRP A 127 -9.38 3.14 -4.70
C TRP A 127 -9.10 3.98 -5.94
N ASP A 128 -9.55 3.49 -7.09
CA ASP A 128 -9.61 4.26 -8.34
C ASP A 128 -10.70 5.35 -8.25
N SER A 129 -10.28 6.60 -8.06
CA SER A 129 -11.19 7.75 -7.99
C SER A 129 -11.82 8.14 -9.34
N THR A 130 -11.44 7.48 -10.42
CA THR A 130 -11.99 7.66 -11.77
C THR A 130 -13.00 6.58 -12.16
N GLU A 131 -13.20 5.56 -11.30
CA GLU A 131 -14.11 4.45 -11.52
C GLU A 131 -15.58 4.87 -11.33
N LYS A 132 -16.22 5.33 -12.42
CA LYS A 132 -17.59 5.87 -12.41
C LYS A 132 -18.64 4.97 -11.76
N GLU A 133 -18.46 3.65 -11.84
CA GLU A 133 -19.38 2.66 -11.24
C GLU A 133 -19.41 2.76 -9.70
N LYS A 134 -18.35 3.31 -9.09
CA LYS A 134 -18.20 3.53 -7.65
C LYS A 134 -18.47 4.97 -7.20
N PHE A 135 -18.89 5.87 -8.09
CA PHE A 135 -19.21 7.25 -7.67
C PHE A 135 -20.42 7.29 -6.72
N LYS A 136 -21.36 6.34 -6.86
CA LYS A 136 -22.48 6.18 -5.93
C LYS A 136 -22.04 5.89 -4.49
N VAL A 137 -20.83 5.36 -4.31
CA VAL A 137 -20.22 5.12 -3.00
C VAL A 137 -19.15 6.16 -2.64
N GLY A 138 -18.88 7.13 -3.51
CA GLY A 138 -17.99 8.26 -3.23
C GLY A 138 -16.56 8.12 -3.75
N ALA A 139 -16.29 7.21 -4.69
CA ALA A 139 -14.94 7.08 -5.28
C ALA A 139 -14.42 8.37 -5.92
N ASP A 140 -15.31 9.16 -6.51
CA ASP A 140 -15.03 10.47 -7.08
C ASP A 140 -14.53 11.51 -6.06
N LYS A 141 -14.62 11.23 -4.75
CA LYS A 141 -14.07 12.11 -3.71
C LYS A 141 -12.59 11.85 -3.43
N GLY A 142 -12.05 10.73 -3.90
CA GLY A 142 -10.66 10.32 -3.67
C GLY A 142 -10.48 9.33 -2.52
N SER A 143 -9.23 8.94 -2.29
CA SER A 143 -8.80 8.04 -1.20
C SER A 143 -8.67 8.79 0.14
N GLY A 144 -8.51 8.04 1.24
CA GLY A 144 -8.23 8.58 2.58
C GLY A 144 -9.45 8.79 3.48
N GLY A 145 -10.66 8.55 2.99
CA GLY A 145 -11.87 8.53 3.83
C GLY A 145 -11.93 7.31 4.76
N LEU A 146 -12.53 7.48 5.93
CA LEU A 146 -12.88 6.43 6.88
C LEU A 146 -14.15 5.72 6.40
N TRP A 147 -13.98 4.70 5.56
CA TRP A 147 -15.05 4.10 4.75
C TRP A 147 -16.25 3.63 5.57
N ASN A 148 -16.00 2.94 6.69
CA ASN A 148 -17.04 2.32 7.52
C ASN A 148 -17.85 3.31 8.36
N ASN A 149 -17.48 4.60 8.39
CA ASN A 149 -18.23 5.60 9.14
C ASN A 149 -19.62 5.85 8.52
N SER A 150 -20.57 6.38 9.29
CA SER A 150 -21.89 6.71 8.76
C SER A 150 -21.82 7.87 7.75
N PRO A 151 -22.74 7.95 6.76
CA PRO A 151 -22.84 9.10 5.87
C PRO A 151 -23.09 10.37 6.71
N SER A 152 -22.17 11.34 6.71
CA SER A 152 -22.09 12.55 7.55
C SER A 152 -21.22 12.50 8.81
N ALA A 153 -20.77 11.32 9.24
CA ALA A 153 -19.79 11.25 10.32
C ALA A 153 -18.45 11.86 9.89
N ALA A 154 -17.75 12.47 10.85
CA ALA A 154 -16.44 13.06 10.59
C ALA A 154 -15.48 12.01 10.00
N GLY A 155 -14.69 12.44 9.00
CA GLY A 155 -13.75 11.58 8.30
C GLY A 155 -14.37 10.58 7.32
N LYS A 156 -15.69 10.46 7.19
CA LYS A 156 -16.33 9.53 6.22
C LYS A 156 -15.80 9.76 4.79
N ASP A 157 -15.72 11.02 4.42
CA ASP A 157 -15.21 11.47 3.13
C ASP A 157 -13.88 12.21 3.34
N PRO A 158 -12.93 12.08 2.40
CA PRO A 158 -11.73 12.91 2.44
C PRO A 158 -12.09 14.39 2.24
N LEU A 159 -11.25 15.29 2.77
CA LEU A 159 -11.48 16.74 2.65
C LEU A 159 -11.27 17.25 1.22
N VAL A 160 -10.36 16.60 0.47
CA VAL A 160 -9.99 16.92 -0.90
C VAL A 160 -9.64 15.64 -1.64
N LEU A 161 -9.83 15.62 -2.95
CA LEU A 161 -9.24 14.60 -3.82
C LEU A 161 -7.75 14.91 -3.95
N ALA A 162 -6.91 14.13 -3.27
CA ALA A 162 -5.46 14.29 -3.23
C ALA A 162 -4.68 13.12 -3.85
N ASP A 163 -5.39 12.15 -4.45
CA ASP A 163 -4.78 11.00 -5.13
C ASP A 163 -3.81 11.46 -6.22
N LYS A 164 -2.57 10.99 -6.14
CA LYS A 164 -1.60 11.13 -7.22
C LYS A 164 -1.99 10.21 -8.40
N PRO A 165 -1.52 10.51 -9.63
CA PRO A 165 -1.75 9.63 -10.78
C PRO A 165 -1.34 8.18 -10.52
N PHE A 166 -2.05 7.23 -11.15
CA PHE A 166 -1.74 5.80 -11.04
C PHE A 166 -0.25 5.51 -11.30
N GLY A 167 0.30 4.61 -10.49
CA GLY A 167 1.72 4.26 -10.55
C GLY A 167 2.66 5.17 -9.74
N GLN A 168 2.16 6.28 -9.18
CA GLN A 168 2.91 7.14 -8.25
C GLN A 168 2.65 6.78 -6.79
N TRP A 169 3.65 6.99 -5.94
CA TRP A 169 3.57 6.82 -4.49
C TRP A 169 2.84 8.01 -3.88
N ASN A 170 1.74 7.76 -3.17
CA ASN A 170 0.99 8.73 -2.39
C ASN A 170 1.69 9.00 -1.07
#